data_AF-A0A1F8AB28-F1
#
_entry.id   AF-A0A1F8AB28-F1
#
_cell.length_a   1.000
_cell.length_b   1.000
_cell.length_c   1.000
_cell.angle_alpha   90.00
_cell.angle_beta   90.00
_cell.angle_gamma   90.00
#
_symmetry.space_group_name_H-M   'P 1'
#
loop_
_entity.id
_entity.type
_entity.pdbx_description
1 polymer ?
#
loop_
_entity_poly.entity_id
_entity_poly.type
_entity_poly.pdbx_seq_one_letter_code
_entity_poly.pdbx_strand_id
1 'polypeptide(L)'
;MQTYNSPSADPISTPNLNVSKSATAEWDQTMTFSLPQGAKSCSLNWGVPAERNFKAGNNALVRVWQGDKAEGESIGAADFTNWPGVDGPHTHTVGSVQCAEELVFRSQLDKESEVFLEQNAETGWYVDYKC
;
A
#
# COMPACT_ATOMS: atom_id res chain seq x y z
N MET A 1 26.34 11.07 -8.71
CA MET A 1 25.49 10.34 -7.74
C MET A 1 24.46 9.59 -8.54
N GLN A 2 24.69 8.29 -8.76
CA GLN A 2 23.71 7.39 -9.35
C GLN A 2 23.06 6.64 -8.19
N THR A 3 21.74 6.69 -8.10
CA THR A 3 20.96 5.79 -7.23
C THR A 3 19.93 5.11 -8.12
N TYR A 4 20.41 4.20 -8.96
CA TYR A 4 19.57 3.17 -9.56
C TYR A 4 19.64 1.97 -8.60
N ASN A 5 18.73 1.92 -7.62
CA ASN A 5 18.41 0.64 -7.00
C ASN A 5 17.43 -0.06 -7.94
N SER A 6 17.99 -0.83 -8.88
CA SER A 6 17.24 -1.75 -9.71
C SER A 6 16.48 -2.78 -8.86
N PRO A 7 15.36 -3.31 -9.38
CA PRO A 7 14.40 -4.14 -8.66
C PRO A 7 15.00 -5.52 -8.46
N SER A 8 15.36 -5.87 -7.22
CA SER A 8 15.94 -7.19 -6.93
C SER A 8 15.34 -7.87 -5.71
N ALA A 9 14.05 -7.67 -5.51
CA ALA A 9 13.24 -8.69 -4.85
C ALA A 9 12.17 -9.08 -5.87
N ASP A 10 11.98 -10.39 -6.09
CA ASP A 10 10.74 -10.86 -6.69
C ASP A 10 9.60 -10.14 -5.95
N PRO A 11 8.61 -9.56 -6.67
CA PRO A 11 7.52 -8.86 -6.02
C PRO A 11 6.94 -9.80 -4.96
N ILE A 12 6.94 -9.36 -3.70
CA ILE A 12 6.33 -10.11 -2.63
C ILE A 12 4.89 -10.31 -3.06
N SER A 13 4.50 -11.57 -3.30
CA SER A 13 3.16 -11.93 -3.75
C SER A 13 2.16 -11.58 -2.67
N THR A 14 1.67 -10.35 -2.67
CA THR A 14 0.58 -9.89 -1.82
C THR A 14 -0.73 -9.95 -2.61
N PRO A 15 -1.85 -10.29 -1.96
CA PRO A 15 -3.14 -10.26 -2.63
C PRO A 15 -3.45 -8.83 -3.10
N ASN A 16 -4.11 -8.70 -4.26
CA ASN A 16 -4.68 -7.43 -4.73
C ASN A 16 -5.29 -6.66 -3.56
N LEU A 17 -5.06 -5.34 -3.49
CA LEU A 17 -5.82 -4.53 -2.54
C LEU A 17 -7.28 -4.56 -3.00
N ASN A 18 -8.16 -4.98 -2.12
CA ASN A 18 -9.59 -4.94 -2.32
C ASN A 18 -10.21 -4.56 -0.99
N VAL A 19 -10.53 -3.28 -0.82
CA VAL A 19 -11.20 -2.74 0.36
C VAL A 19 -12.48 -2.03 -0.03
N SER A 20 -13.52 -2.19 0.77
CA SER A 20 -14.80 -1.55 0.50
C SER A 20 -15.51 -1.19 1.79
N LYS A 21 -16.28 -0.11 1.75
CA LYS A 21 -17.07 0.35 2.88
C LYS A 21 -18.38 0.92 2.36
N SER A 22 -19.47 0.50 2.96
CA SER A 22 -20.82 0.97 2.71
C SER A 22 -21.55 1.13 4.03
N ALA A 23 -22.77 1.67 4.00
CA ALA A 23 -23.59 1.84 5.20
C ALA A 23 -23.87 0.54 5.98
N THR A 24 -23.77 -0.63 5.35
CA THR A 24 -24.15 -1.92 5.94
C THR A 24 -23.05 -2.97 5.97
N ALA A 25 -21.93 -2.74 5.28
CA ALA A 25 -20.84 -3.69 5.17
C ALA A 25 -19.50 -2.99 5.02
N GLU A 26 -18.48 -3.57 5.64
CA GLU A 26 -17.11 -3.11 5.60
C GLU A 26 -16.20 -4.32 5.35
N TRP A 27 -15.26 -4.14 4.42
CA TRP A 27 -14.28 -5.13 4.03
C TRP A 27 -12.90 -4.48 4.07
N ASP A 28 -12.18 -4.79 5.14
CA ASP A 28 -10.80 -4.37 5.37
C ASP A 28 -9.84 -5.47 4.93
N GLN A 29 -8.59 -5.10 4.66
CA GLN A 29 -7.58 -6.04 4.22
C GLN A 29 -6.32 -5.94 5.06
N THR A 30 -5.75 -7.10 5.39
CA THR A 30 -4.41 -7.19 5.97
C THR A 30 -3.41 -7.58 4.89
N MET A 31 -2.25 -6.94 4.88
CA MET A 31 -1.12 -7.23 4.00
C MET A 31 0.13 -7.49 4.84
N THR A 32 0.95 -8.45 4.40
CA THR A 32 2.19 -8.84 5.09
C THR A 32 3.36 -8.73 4.13
N PHE A 33 4.46 -8.14 4.59
CA PHE A 33 5.71 -8.00 3.85
C PHE A 33 6.85 -8.62 4.67
N SER A 34 7.71 -9.38 4.01
CA SER A 34 8.94 -9.90 4.60
C SER A 34 10.12 -9.06 4.15
N LEU A 35 10.92 -8.56 5.10
CA LEU A 35 12.13 -7.78 4.86
C LEU A 35 13.38 -8.57 5.27
N PRO A 36 14.54 -8.30 4.64
CA PRO A 36 15.79 -8.90 5.07
C PRO A 36 16.16 -8.44 6.48
N GLN A 37 16.86 -9.32 7.21
CA GLN A 37 17.42 -8.99 8.51
C GLN A 37 18.31 -7.74 8.43
N GLY A 38 18.11 -6.81 9.37
CA GLY A 38 18.87 -5.57 9.45
C GLY A 38 18.34 -4.43 8.57
N ALA A 39 17.17 -4.58 7.93
CA ALA A 39 16.47 -3.49 7.27
C ALA A 39 16.22 -2.30 8.22
N LYS A 40 16.43 -1.09 7.71
CA LYS A 40 16.34 0.21 8.39
C LYS A 40 15.61 1.22 7.52
N SER A 41 15.09 2.28 8.15
CA SER A 41 14.42 3.39 7.46
C SER A 41 13.34 2.92 6.47
N CYS A 42 12.38 2.14 6.96
CA CYS A 42 11.34 1.54 6.14
C CYS A 42 10.19 2.52 5.89
N SER A 43 9.62 2.49 4.69
CA SER A 43 8.42 3.25 4.33
C SER A 43 7.48 2.41 3.48
N LEU A 44 6.19 2.49 3.78
CA LEU A 44 5.15 1.90 2.95
C LEU A 44 4.78 2.88 1.84
N ASN A 45 4.78 2.40 0.61
CA ASN A 45 4.44 3.15 -0.58
C ASN A 45 3.43 2.36 -1.41
N TRP A 46 2.85 3.02 -2.41
CA TRP A 46 2.14 2.35 -3.50
C TRP A 46 2.49 3.01 -4.83
N GLY A 47 2.43 2.23 -5.91
CA GLY A 47 2.77 2.69 -7.25
C GLY A 47 1.86 2.09 -8.31
N VAL A 48 1.70 2.81 -9.42
CA VAL A 48 0.96 2.37 -10.60
C VAL A 48 1.70 2.79 -11.88
N PRO A 49 1.81 1.93 -12.90
CA PRO A 49 2.29 2.31 -14.22
C PRO A 49 1.22 3.10 -15.01
N ALA A 50 1.52 3.47 -16.26
CA ALA A 50 0.56 4.18 -17.11
C ALA A 50 -0.66 3.31 -17.47
N GLU A 51 -0.43 2.03 -17.78
CA GLU A 51 -1.48 1.04 -18.00
C GLU A 51 -1.64 0.21 -16.73
N ARG A 52 -2.81 0.26 -16.08
CA ARG A 52 -3.02 -0.41 -14.79
C ARG A 52 -4.44 -0.95 -14.65
N ASN A 53 -4.59 -1.98 -13.83
CA ASN A 53 -5.89 -2.49 -13.41
C ASN A 53 -6.24 -1.94 -12.02
N PHE A 54 -7.02 -0.86 -12.00
CA PHE A 54 -7.24 -0.06 -10.80
C PHE A 54 -8.64 0.58 -10.82
N LYS A 55 -9.41 0.41 -9.75
CA LYS A 55 -10.70 1.04 -9.50
C LYS A 55 -10.68 1.75 -8.14
N ALA A 56 -11.22 2.96 -8.08
CA ALA A 56 -11.49 3.67 -6.84
C ALA A 56 -12.85 4.38 -6.90
N GLY A 57 -13.55 4.40 -5.77
CA GLY A 57 -14.80 5.14 -5.60
C GLY A 57 -14.58 6.61 -5.25
N ASN A 58 -15.69 7.32 -5.05
CA ASN A 58 -15.64 8.68 -4.52
C ASN A 58 -15.25 8.63 -3.03
N ASN A 59 -14.34 9.49 -2.57
CA ASN A 59 -13.80 9.50 -1.20
C ASN A 59 -12.97 8.26 -0.82
N ALA A 60 -12.20 7.72 -1.75
CA ALA A 60 -11.39 6.52 -1.57
C ALA A 60 -10.09 6.77 -0.77
N LEU A 61 -10.21 7.29 0.45
CA LEU A 61 -9.11 7.48 1.37
C LEU A 61 -8.92 6.21 2.22
N VAL A 62 -7.85 5.47 1.94
CA VAL A 62 -7.50 4.23 2.65
C VAL A 62 -6.48 4.56 3.73
N ARG A 63 -6.87 4.42 4.99
CA ARG A 63 -5.97 4.57 6.13
C ARG A 63 -5.26 3.25 6.40
N VAL A 64 -4.02 3.35 6.87
CA VAL A 64 -3.17 2.20 7.14
C VAL A 64 -2.64 2.24 8.57
N TRP A 65 -2.65 1.08 9.22
CA TRP A 65 -2.18 0.87 10.59
C TRP A 65 -1.11 -0.21 10.61
N GLN A 66 -0.15 -0.03 11.53
CA GLN A 66 0.89 -1.00 11.86
C GLN A 66 0.83 -1.29 13.36
N GLY A 67 1.29 -2.45 13.80
CA GLY A 67 1.44 -2.80 15.21
C GLY A 67 1.01 -4.24 15.48
N ASP A 68 0.85 -4.62 16.74
CA ASP A 68 0.32 -5.94 17.10
C ASP A 68 -1.06 -6.12 16.46
N LYS A 69 -1.23 -7.23 15.72
CA LYS A 69 -2.41 -7.52 14.88
C LYS A 69 -2.83 -6.40 13.91
N ALA A 70 -1.91 -5.48 13.57
CA ALA A 70 -2.17 -4.28 12.78
C ALA A 70 -3.27 -3.36 13.37
N GLU A 71 -3.37 -3.29 14.69
CA GLU A 71 -4.30 -2.42 15.43
C GLU A 71 -3.61 -1.27 16.20
N GLY A 72 -2.32 -1.03 15.93
CA GLY A 72 -1.55 0.04 16.57
C GLY A 72 -1.88 1.43 16.01
N GLU A 73 -0.91 2.35 16.05
CA GLU A 73 -1.11 3.69 15.50
C GLU A 73 -1.19 3.66 13.96
N SER A 74 -1.94 4.62 13.41
CA SER A 74 -1.98 4.80 11.95
C SER A 74 -0.64 5.34 11.47
N ILE A 75 -0.06 4.67 10.49
CA ILE A 75 1.21 5.09 9.85
C ILE A 75 0.99 6.15 8.77
N GLY A 76 -0.26 6.30 8.31
CA GLY A 76 -0.63 7.23 7.25
C GLY A 76 -1.88 6.76 6.48
N ALA A 77 -2.11 7.40 5.33
CA ALA A 77 -3.22 7.06 4.45
C ALA A 77 -2.81 7.22 2.97
N ALA A 78 -3.39 6.38 2.11
CA ALA A 78 -3.33 6.48 0.66
C ALA A 78 -4.65 7.08 0.17
N ASP A 79 -4.56 8.24 -0.49
CA ASP A 79 -5.72 8.88 -1.10
C ASP A 79 -5.86 8.44 -2.56
N PHE A 80 -6.89 7.65 -2.82
CA PHE A 80 -7.26 7.20 -4.15
C PHE A 80 -8.42 8.02 -4.76
N THR A 81 -8.84 9.11 -4.10
CA THR A 81 -9.84 10.03 -4.64
C THR A 81 -9.31 10.63 -5.94
N ASN A 82 -10.03 10.44 -7.06
CA ASN A 82 -9.69 10.79 -8.46
C ASN A 82 -8.96 9.72 -9.28
N TRP A 83 -8.64 8.56 -8.72
CA TRP A 83 -8.10 7.44 -9.50
C TRP A 83 -9.24 6.62 -10.16
N PRO A 84 -9.00 6.00 -11.33
CA PRO A 84 -7.75 5.94 -12.10
C PRO A 84 -7.53 7.13 -13.05
N GLY A 85 -8.27 8.23 -12.90
CA GLY A 85 -8.31 9.36 -13.84
C GLY A 85 -7.06 10.25 -13.89
N VAL A 86 -5.99 9.91 -13.17
CA VAL A 86 -4.71 10.62 -13.20
C VAL A 86 -3.79 9.97 -14.24
N ASP A 87 -3.35 10.73 -15.25
CA ASP A 87 -2.53 10.21 -16.34
C ASP A 87 -1.08 9.93 -15.93
N GLY A 88 -0.46 8.93 -16.57
CA GLY A 88 0.95 8.58 -16.39
C GLY A 88 1.25 7.65 -15.20
N PRO A 89 2.52 7.27 -15.01
CA PRO A 89 2.95 6.47 -13.87
C PRO A 89 3.11 7.34 -12.61
N HIS A 90 2.73 6.81 -11.45
CA HIS A 90 2.84 7.52 -10.18
C HIS A 90 3.26 6.60 -9.05
N THR A 91 3.92 7.19 -8.06
CA THR A 91 4.30 6.56 -6.81
C THR A 91 3.98 7.49 -5.66
N HIS A 92 3.41 6.97 -4.59
CA HIS A 92 3.01 7.74 -3.42
C HIS A 92 3.50 7.07 -2.14
N THR A 93 4.01 7.88 -1.23
CA THR A 93 4.34 7.44 0.12
C THR A 93 3.10 7.50 0.99
N VAL A 94 2.85 6.40 1.72
CA VAL A 94 1.78 6.33 2.72
C VAL A 94 2.31 6.76 4.07
N GLY A 95 3.46 6.22 4.48
CA GLY A 95 4.00 6.51 5.79
C GLY A 95 5.36 5.87 6.04
N SER A 96 6.09 6.44 7.01
CA SER A 96 7.26 5.77 7.60
C SER A 96 6.77 4.68 8.55
N VAL A 97 7.46 3.54 8.56
CA VAL A 97 7.07 2.36 9.35
C VAL A 97 8.22 1.88 10.22
N GLN A 98 7.89 1.25 11.34
CA GLN A 98 8.91 0.60 12.17
C GLN A 98 9.39 -0.65 11.43
N CYS A 99 10.68 -0.70 11.08
CA CYS A 99 11.25 -1.86 10.40
C CYS A 99 11.23 -3.11 11.29
N ALA A 100 10.84 -4.23 10.69
CA ALA A 100 10.95 -5.56 11.24
C ALA A 100 11.12 -6.56 10.08
N GLU A 101 11.62 -7.76 10.37
CA GLU A 101 11.73 -8.83 9.37
C GLU A 101 10.36 -9.23 8.80
N GLU A 102 9.29 -9.06 9.59
CA GLU A 102 7.91 -9.19 9.16
C GLU A 102 7.13 -7.92 9.48
N LEU A 103 6.47 -7.35 8.48
CA LEU A 103 5.62 -6.19 8.59
C LEU A 103 4.18 -6.57 8.25
N VAL A 104 3.26 -6.30 9.16
CA VAL A 104 1.83 -6.53 8.97
C VAL A 104 1.11 -5.19 9.01
N PHE A 105 0.30 -4.92 7.99
CA PHE A 105 -0.49 -3.71 7.87
C PHE A 105 -1.96 -4.02 7.64
N ARG A 106 -2.84 -3.25 8.30
CA ARG A 106 -4.29 -3.26 8.02
C ARG A 106 -4.64 -2.02 7.21
N SER A 107 -5.41 -2.21 6.15
CA SER A 107 -5.94 -1.17 5.28
C SER A 107 -7.45 -1.12 5.40
N GLN A 108 -8.01 0.06 5.64
CA GLN A 108 -9.44 0.31 5.80
C GLN A 108 -9.81 1.67 5.22
N LEU A 109 -11.03 1.80 4.71
CA LEU A 109 -11.55 3.06 4.20
C LEU A 109 -12.07 3.96 5.32
N ASP A 110 -11.69 5.24 5.28
CA ASP A 110 -12.19 6.24 6.24
C ASP A 110 -13.70 6.52 6.05
N LYS A 111 -14.20 6.44 4.81
CA LYS A 111 -15.58 6.75 4.42
C LYS A 111 -16.15 5.68 3.49
N GLU A 112 -17.46 5.69 3.28
CA GLU A 112 -18.11 4.81 2.29
C GLU A 112 -17.50 5.01 0.90
N SER A 113 -16.88 3.95 0.37
CA SER A 113 -16.19 3.92 -0.92
C SER A 113 -15.75 2.50 -1.27
N GLU A 114 -14.93 2.36 -2.31
CA GLU A 114 -14.26 1.11 -2.67
C GLU A 114 -12.90 1.40 -3.30
N VAL A 115 -11.95 0.49 -3.13
CA VAL A 115 -10.67 0.48 -3.83
C VAL A 115 -10.33 -0.95 -4.22
N PHE A 116 -10.06 -1.15 -5.51
CA PHE A 116 -9.41 -2.35 -6.02
C PHE A 116 -8.13 -1.95 -6.74
N LEU A 117 -6.97 -2.43 -6.28
CA LEU A 117 -5.68 -2.22 -6.94
C LEU A 117 -5.01 -3.58 -7.14
N GLU A 118 -4.72 -3.90 -8.41
CA GLU A 118 -3.98 -5.11 -8.73
C GLU A 118 -2.55 -5.05 -8.18
N GLN A 119 -2.15 -6.09 -7.45
CA GLN A 119 -0.77 -6.28 -6.98
C GLN A 119 -0.02 -7.12 -8.02
N ASN A 120 1.04 -6.56 -8.59
CA ASN A 120 1.94 -7.28 -9.49
C ASN A 120 3.36 -6.71 -9.38
N ALA A 121 4.25 -7.03 -10.34
CA ALA A 121 5.64 -6.56 -10.33
C ALA A 121 5.81 -5.03 -10.47
N GLU A 122 4.81 -4.35 -11.02
CA GLU A 122 4.88 -2.93 -11.39
C GLU A 122 3.81 -2.09 -10.68
N THR A 123 2.79 -2.73 -10.12
CA THR A 123 1.59 -2.12 -9.56
C THR A 123 1.36 -2.61 -8.14
N GLY A 124 0.99 -1.69 -7.24
CA GLY A 124 0.54 -2.04 -5.90
C GLY A 124 1.37 -1.44 -4.77
N TRP A 125 1.10 -1.94 -3.57
CA TRP A 125 1.80 -1.65 -2.32
C TRP A 125 3.19 -2.29 -2.30
N TYR A 126 4.17 -1.53 -1.82
CA TYR A 126 5.54 -2.01 -1.63
C TYR A 126 6.20 -1.31 -0.44
N VAL A 127 7.22 -1.95 0.14
CA VAL A 127 8.01 -1.38 1.22
C VAL A 127 9.40 -1.03 0.70
N ASP A 128 9.74 0.26 0.79
CA ASP A 128 11.12 0.71 0.60
C ASP A 128 11.86 0.62 1.93
N TYR A 129 13.13 0.19 1.88
CA TYR A 129 14.01 0.12 3.05
C TYR A 129 15.47 0.39 2.65
N LYS A 130 16.31 0.62 3.65
CA LYS A 130 17.77 0.73 3.55
C LYS A 130 18.42 -0.36 4.42
N CYS A 131 19.69 -0.64 4.20
CA CYS A 131 20.49 -1.56 5.02
C CYS A 131 21.62 -0.80 5.72
#